data_AF-A0A9D4FJE0-F1
#
_entry.id   AF-A0A9D4FJE0-F1
#
_cell.length_a   1.000
_cell.length_b   1.000
_cell.length_c   1.000
_cell.angle_alpha   90.00
_cell.angle_beta   90.00
_cell.angle_gamma   90.00
#
_symmetry.space_group_name_H-M   'P 1'
#
loop_
_entity.id
_entity.type
_entity.pdbx_description
1 polymer ?
#
loop_
_entity_poly.entity_id
_entity_poly.type
_entity_poly.pdbx_seq_one_letter_code
_entity_poly.pdbx_strand_id
1 'polypeptide(L)'
;MHFRKDYFLQVVMFLLQATTHQGDPQLYSGNGKQCVCNSLVAVMEATRKPPCQWPYSTLEKILLKGDMMYIDMKENINHEYLQISDIPTVVKDKMIIKSEEFFGTLKQSANDMPGIELEDAVNNIQKNFDGMILLIGNKSPTYASAIIKNNESFFFFDPHSRNDSGMCAADGKATLTKHKSLADLCLFTRHLCASIFKNVNIQFEIRGINVIDISGLEESDSFESSSESDFSGFDYVSEAELVEAHLRVKALSDNLSNVDDTETFINDIMINLNDSEVLMKEIDMEILNEFDSTRNGQDTGTDITGHEHCIGTDITGHEPDIGTDITRQEQDIGTDITRHEHGIGTDITGHEPDIGTDITGHDQDIGTDITRHEQDIGTDISIHEHGIGTDITGHEQDIGTDISGQEHGIETDITGHRDRHLRT
;
A
#
# COMPACT_ATOMS: atom_id res chain seq x y z
N MET A 1 4.85 -21.24 -0.72
CA MET A 1 6.19 -21.07 -1.32
C MET A 1 7.03 -20.30 -0.31
N HIS A 2 8.00 -20.95 0.32
CA HIS A 2 8.81 -20.37 1.39
C HIS A 2 9.95 -19.56 0.74
N PHE A 3 9.80 -18.24 0.60
CA PHE A 3 10.82 -17.38 0.01
C PHE A 3 11.90 -17.08 1.06
N ARG A 4 13.14 -17.50 0.80
CA ARG A 4 14.29 -17.23 1.68
C ARG A 4 14.60 -15.73 1.72
N LYS A 5 14.98 -15.21 2.90
CA LYS A 5 15.45 -13.84 3.13
C LYS A 5 16.53 -13.39 2.13
N ASP A 6 17.36 -14.31 1.64
CA ASP A 6 18.48 -14.01 0.74
C ASP A 6 18.09 -13.51 -0.67
N TYR A 7 16.84 -13.73 -1.11
CA TYR A 7 16.37 -13.22 -2.41
C TYR A 7 15.92 -11.75 -2.38
N PHE A 8 15.51 -11.24 -1.21
CA PHE A 8 14.95 -9.89 -1.06
C PHE A 8 16.02 -8.80 -1.31
N LEU A 9 17.28 -9.08 -0.98
CA LEU A 9 18.42 -8.18 -1.16
C LEU A 9 18.87 -8.01 -2.62
N GLN A 10 18.33 -8.77 -3.59
CA GLN A 10 18.74 -8.66 -5.00
C GLN A 10 17.88 -7.73 -5.87
N VAL A 11 16.69 -7.34 -5.41
CA VAL A 11 15.68 -6.65 -6.24
C VAL A 11 15.50 -5.17 -5.87
N VAL A 12 15.89 -4.78 -4.65
CA VAL A 12 15.89 -3.39 -4.16
C VAL A 12 17.32 -2.86 -4.18
N MET A 13 17.61 -1.87 -5.03
CA MET A 13 18.94 -1.27 -5.13
C MET A 13 19.20 -0.19 -4.08
N PHE A 14 18.12 0.44 -3.60
CA PHE A 14 18.14 1.57 -2.70
C PHE A 14 16.80 1.61 -1.98
N LEU A 15 16.85 1.91 -0.69
CA LEU A 15 15.69 2.11 0.17
C LEU A 15 15.92 3.40 0.98
N LEU A 16 14.95 4.30 0.93
CA LEU A 16 14.84 5.44 1.81
C LEU A 16 13.58 5.28 2.65
N GLN A 17 13.69 5.45 3.96
CA GLN A 17 12.54 5.43 4.87
C GLN A 17 12.25 6.85 5.37
N ALA A 18 10.97 7.15 5.52
CA ALA A 18 10.54 8.28 6.35
C ALA A 18 10.81 7.96 7.83
N THR A 19 10.47 8.88 8.73
CA THR A 19 10.48 8.63 10.18
C THR A 19 9.19 7.98 10.69
N THR A 20 8.12 8.03 9.91
CA THR A 20 6.77 7.56 10.23
C THR A 20 6.10 6.90 9.01
N HIS A 21 4.84 6.49 9.13
CA HIS A 21 3.98 6.01 8.04
C HIS A 21 2.59 6.67 8.14
N GLN A 22 1.82 6.65 7.07
CA GLN A 22 0.50 7.32 7.01
C GLN A 22 -0.53 6.88 8.06
N GLY A 23 -0.28 5.74 8.71
CA GLY A 23 -1.18 5.16 9.71
C GLY A 23 -0.87 5.61 11.14
N ASP A 24 0.09 6.52 11.31
CA ASP A 24 0.41 7.11 12.62
C ASP A 24 -0.73 8.03 13.08
N PRO A 25 -1.47 7.65 14.14
CA PRO A 25 -2.65 8.38 14.57
C PRO A 25 -2.30 9.68 15.31
N GLN A 26 -1.04 9.89 15.72
CA GLN A 26 -0.61 11.12 16.37
C GLN A 26 -0.27 12.21 15.36
N LEU A 27 0.16 11.82 14.17
CA LEU A 27 0.62 12.74 13.13
C LEU A 27 -0.40 12.99 12.03
N TYR A 28 -1.29 12.04 11.75
CA TYR A 28 -2.17 12.09 10.58
C TYR A 28 -3.64 11.86 10.93
N SER A 29 -4.51 12.75 10.46
CA SER A 29 -5.95 12.66 10.72
C SER A 29 -6.66 11.68 9.80
N GLY A 30 -6.07 11.40 8.63
CA GLY A 30 -6.57 10.40 7.67
C GLY A 30 -6.50 8.95 8.19
N ASN A 31 -5.67 8.70 9.21
CA ASN A 31 -5.58 7.43 9.94
C ASN A 31 -5.49 6.20 9.01
N GLY A 32 -4.58 6.25 8.03
CA GLY A 32 -4.31 5.17 7.09
C GLY A 32 -5.13 5.16 5.79
N LYS A 33 -6.04 6.12 5.60
CA LYS A 33 -6.97 6.17 4.43
C LYS A 33 -6.51 7.12 3.33
N GLN A 34 -5.46 7.90 3.57
CA GLN A 34 -4.93 8.93 2.68
C GLN A 34 -3.92 8.41 1.64
N CYS A 35 -3.82 7.09 1.44
CA CYS A 35 -2.79 6.47 0.60
C CYS A 35 -2.83 6.91 -0.87
N VAL A 36 -4.02 7.13 -1.43
CA VAL A 36 -4.18 7.64 -2.80
C VAL A 36 -3.66 9.06 -2.92
N CYS A 37 -3.99 9.95 -1.97
CA CYS A 37 -3.50 11.32 -1.93
C CYS A 37 -1.98 11.37 -1.74
N ASN A 38 -1.44 10.57 -0.81
CA ASN A 38 0.01 10.43 -0.64
C ASN A 38 0.70 10.01 -1.95
N SER A 39 0.12 9.04 -2.67
CA SER A 39 0.66 8.56 -3.95
C SER A 39 0.63 9.64 -5.03
N LEU A 40 -0.45 10.41 -5.12
CA LEU A 40 -0.53 11.54 -6.05
C LEU A 40 0.50 12.64 -5.72
N VAL A 41 0.63 13.02 -4.45
CA VAL A 41 1.59 14.02 -4.02
C VAL A 41 3.03 13.56 -4.33
N ALA A 42 3.33 12.26 -4.17
CA ALA A 42 4.63 11.72 -4.58
C ALA A 42 4.90 11.92 -6.08
N VAL A 43 3.91 11.67 -6.95
CA VAL A 43 4.03 11.95 -8.40
C VAL A 43 4.22 13.45 -8.64
N MET A 44 3.49 14.32 -7.94
CA MET A 44 3.65 15.78 -8.06
C MET A 44 5.00 16.31 -7.56
N GLU A 45 5.61 15.70 -6.55
CA GLU A 45 6.96 16.07 -6.11
C GLU A 45 8.02 15.56 -7.10
N ALA A 46 7.74 14.46 -7.82
CA ALA A 46 8.65 13.90 -8.82
C ALA A 46 8.80 14.77 -10.06
N THR A 47 7.77 15.56 -10.41
CA THR A 47 7.85 16.53 -11.51
C THR A 47 8.74 17.74 -11.16
N ARG A 48 8.96 18.00 -9.87
CA ARG A 48 9.86 19.08 -9.40
C ARG A 48 11.30 18.60 -9.22
N LYS A 49 11.47 17.40 -8.66
CA LYS A 49 12.79 16.84 -8.33
C LYS A 49 12.76 15.33 -8.49
N PRO A 50 13.75 14.71 -9.17
CA PRO A 50 13.74 13.26 -9.37
C PRO A 50 13.87 12.51 -8.03
N PRO A 51 13.19 11.35 -7.86
CA PRO A 51 13.18 10.61 -6.59
C PRO A 51 14.54 10.19 -6.05
N CYS A 52 15.54 9.99 -6.92
CA CYS A 52 16.91 9.66 -6.52
C CYS A 52 17.61 10.75 -5.70
N GLN A 53 17.07 11.98 -5.70
CA GLN A 53 17.61 13.11 -4.96
C GLN A 53 16.71 13.54 -3.79
N TRP A 54 15.70 12.74 -3.44
CA TRP A 54 14.83 13.02 -2.32
C TRP A 54 15.54 12.70 -1.00
N PRO A 55 15.69 13.67 -0.08
CA PRO A 55 15.98 13.36 1.32
C PRO A 55 14.75 12.74 2.01
N TYR A 56 14.95 12.12 3.18
CA TYR A 56 13.86 11.52 3.97
C TYR A 56 12.75 12.55 4.29
N SER A 57 13.10 13.82 4.47
CA SER A 57 12.15 14.92 4.72
C SER A 57 11.19 15.16 3.54
N THR A 58 11.52 14.71 2.32
CA THR A 58 10.59 14.74 1.20
C THR A 58 9.47 13.72 1.37
N LEU A 59 9.77 12.53 1.92
CA LEU A 59 8.75 11.53 2.23
C LEU A 59 7.79 12.03 3.32
N GLU A 60 8.32 12.69 4.35
CA GLU A 60 7.51 13.31 5.41
C GLU A 60 6.58 14.39 4.86
N LYS A 61 7.11 15.25 3.98
CA LYS A 61 6.34 16.28 3.28
C LYS A 61 5.24 15.67 2.40
N ILE A 62 5.52 14.56 1.72
CA ILE A 62 4.52 13.82 0.93
C ILE A 62 3.38 13.32 1.82
N LEU A 63 3.71 12.68 2.96
CA LEU A 63 2.72 12.16 3.90
C LEU A 63 1.85 13.27 4.49
N LEU A 64 2.45 14.39 4.92
CA LEU A 64 1.72 15.54 5.47
C LEU A 64 0.77 16.14 4.43
N LYS A 65 1.28 16.44 3.23
CA LYS A 65 0.46 17.04 2.16
C LYS A 65 -0.63 16.10 1.68
N GLY A 66 -0.36 14.81 1.59
CA GLY A 66 -1.36 13.82 1.19
C GLY A 66 -2.44 13.64 2.25
N ASP A 67 -2.11 13.73 3.54
CA ASP A 67 -3.10 13.76 4.63
C ASP A 67 -4.00 14.99 4.54
N MET A 68 -3.41 16.19 4.39
CA MET A 68 -4.17 17.43 4.18
C MET A 68 -5.12 17.33 2.98
N MET A 69 -4.62 16.85 1.84
CA MET A 69 -5.43 16.66 0.64
C MET A 69 -6.57 15.66 0.87
N TYR A 70 -6.32 14.57 1.60
CA TYR A 70 -7.36 13.59 1.93
C TYR A 70 -8.47 14.22 2.79
N ILE A 71 -8.11 15.02 3.79
CA ILE A 71 -9.07 15.71 4.66
C ILE A 71 -9.96 16.63 3.83
N ASP A 72 -9.37 17.49 3.00
CA ASP A 72 -10.08 18.43 2.13
C ASP A 72 -11.04 17.71 1.17
N MET A 73 -10.60 16.58 0.60
CA MET A 73 -11.42 15.78 -0.31
C MET A 73 -12.56 15.06 0.40
N LYS A 74 -12.32 14.59 1.64
CA LYS A 74 -13.29 13.80 2.40
C LYS A 74 -14.54 14.59 2.78
N GLU A 75 -14.44 15.91 2.91
CA GLU A 75 -15.62 16.76 3.14
C GLU A 75 -16.66 16.64 2.01
N ASN A 76 -16.22 16.24 0.81
CA ASN A 76 -17.04 16.17 -0.40
C ASN A 76 -17.35 14.73 -0.86
N ILE A 77 -16.89 13.70 -0.13
CA ILE A 77 -16.95 12.30 -0.56
C ILE A 77 -17.57 11.43 0.53
N ASN A 78 -18.57 10.63 0.15
CA ASN A 78 -19.41 9.88 1.08
C ASN A 78 -18.95 8.42 1.33
N HIS A 79 -17.68 8.11 1.02
CA HIS A 79 -17.09 6.80 1.28
C HIS A 79 -15.71 6.92 1.95
N GLU A 80 -15.36 5.91 2.73
CA GLU A 80 -14.23 5.95 3.66
C GLU A 80 -12.86 5.90 2.98
N TYR A 81 -12.75 5.15 1.88
CA TYR A 81 -11.54 4.95 1.09
C TYR A 81 -11.67 5.63 -0.27
N LEU A 82 -10.67 6.41 -0.67
CA LEU A 82 -10.63 7.05 -1.98
C LEU A 82 -10.26 6.04 -3.07
N GLN A 83 -10.92 6.15 -4.22
CA GLN A 83 -10.56 5.53 -5.48
C GLN A 83 -9.69 6.50 -6.30
N ILE A 84 -8.95 5.99 -7.30
CA ILE A 84 -8.15 6.87 -8.20
C ILE A 84 -9.08 7.80 -9.00
N SER A 85 -10.31 7.35 -9.30
CA SER A 85 -11.34 8.17 -9.94
C SER A 85 -11.67 9.43 -9.15
N ASP A 86 -11.58 9.40 -7.82
CA ASP A 86 -11.99 10.50 -6.95
C ASP A 86 -10.96 11.64 -6.89
N ILE A 87 -9.73 11.39 -7.35
CA ILE A 87 -8.70 12.43 -7.45
C ILE A 87 -9.26 13.60 -8.29
N PRO A 88 -9.26 14.84 -7.79
CA PRO A 88 -9.79 15.97 -8.54
C PRO A 88 -8.94 16.26 -9.78
N THR A 89 -9.60 16.75 -10.84
CA THR A 89 -8.92 17.12 -12.10
C THR A 89 -7.99 18.32 -11.92
N VAL A 90 -8.23 19.15 -10.91
CA VAL A 90 -7.38 20.29 -10.56
C VAL A 90 -7.02 20.20 -9.09
N VAL A 91 -5.73 20.25 -8.79
CA VAL A 91 -5.18 20.33 -7.43
C VAL A 91 -4.35 21.60 -7.37
N LYS A 92 -4.88 22.65 -6.74
CA LYS A 92 -4.29 24.00 -6.72
C LYS A 92 -4.08 24.53 -8.14
N ASP A 93 -2.83 24.82 -8.50
CA ASP A 93 -2.35 25.33 -9.78
C ASP A 93 -1.90 24.20 -10.73
N LYS A 94 -2.29 22.95 -10.46
CA LYS A 94 -1.93 21.79 -11.26
C LYS A 94 -3.17 21.09 -11.80
N MET A 95 -3.18 20.83 -13.11
CA MET A 95 -4.15 19.97 -13.76
C MET A 95 -3.64 18.53 -13.77
N ILE A 96 -4.48 17.59 -13.31
CA ILE A 96 -4.19 16.17 -13.20
C ILE A 96 -4.89 15.43 -14.35
N ILE A 97 -4.08 14.87 -15.26
CA ILE A 97 -4.58 14.02 -16.34
C ILE A 97 -4.33 12.55 -15.99
N LYS A 98 -5.38 11.74 -16.05
CA LYS A 98 -5.34 10.31 -15.75
C LYS A 98 -5.40 9.51 -17.06
N SER A 99 -4.66 8.40 -17.15
CA SER A 99 -4.81 7.44 -18.23
C SER A 99 -6.14 6.68 -18.16
N GLU A 100 -6.41 5.87 -19.17
CA GLU A 100 -7.35 4.75 -19.03
C GLU A 100 -6.91 3.81 -17.90
N GLU A 101 -7.87 3.02 -17.41
CA GLU A 101 -7.65 2.11 -16.30
C GLU A 101 -7.14 0.76 -16.78
N PHE A 102 -6.10 0.27 -16.12
CA PHE A 102 -5.60 -1.08 -16.31
C PHE A 102 -5.81 -1.87 -15.03
N PHE A 103 -6.42 -3.05 -15.14
CA PHE A 103 -6.64 -3.94 -14.01
C PHE A 103 -6.28 -5.37 -14.35
N GLY A 104 -5.87 -6.13 -13.35
CA GLY A 104 -5.49 -7.52 -13.52
C GLY A 104 -5.26 -8.23 -12.20
N THR A 105 -4.54 -9.35 -12.26
CA THR A 105 -4.14 -10.11 -11.07
C THR A 105 -2.63 -10.23 -10.99
N LEU A 106 -2.08 -10.21 -9.78
CA LEU A 106 -0.63 -10.29 -9.56
C LEU A 106 -0.08 -11.74 -9.66
N LYS A 107 -0.94 -12.74 -9.93
CA LYS A 107 -0.55 -14.16 -10.03
C LYS A 107 0.00 -14.48 -11.42
N GLN A 108 1.04 -15.30 -11.48
CA GLN A 108 1.70 -15.75 -12.71
C GLN A 108 1.04 -16.98 -13.37
N SER A 109 -0.22 -17.28 -13.07
CA SER A 109 -0.90 -18.50 -13.54
C SER A 109 -1.95 -18.16 -14.59
N ALA A 110 -1.66 -18.60 -15.82
CA ALA A 110 -2.20 -18.10 -17.08
C ALA A 110 -3.69 -18.31 -17.40
N ASN A 111 -4.54 -18.87 -16.54
CA ASN A 111 -5.72 -19.56 -17.10
C ASN A 111 -7.16 -19.21 -16.67
N ASP A 112 -7.47 -18.31 -15.72
CA ASP A 112 -8.91 -18.19 -15.34
C ASP A 112 -9.44 -16.80 -14.95
N MET A 113 -8.69 -15.70 -15.12
CA MET A 113 -9.21 -14.37 -14.78
C MET A 113 -8.94 -13.33 -15.89
N PRO A 114 -9.96 -12.56 -16.30
CA PRO A 114 -9.78 -11.46 -17.25
C PRO A 114 -8.95 -10.33 -16.62
N GLY A 115 -8.03 -9.76 -17.39
CA GLY A 115 -7.18 -8.65 -16.98
C GLY A 115 -5.83 -8.62 -17.72
N ILE A 116 -5.09 -7.54 -17.56
CA ILE A 116 -3.74 -7.36 -18.13
C ILE A 116 -2.67 -7.81 -17.12
N GLU A 117 -1.50 -8.24 -17.60
CA GLU A 117 -0.34 -8.47 -16.74
C GLU A 117 0.22 -7.13 -16.22
N LEU A 118 0.79 -7.13 -15.00
CA LEU A 118 1.34 -5.91 -14.40
C LEU A 118 2.46 -5.33 -15.28
N GLU A 119 3.32 -6.18 -15.83
CA GLU A 119 4.40 -5.82 -16.74
C GLU A 119 3.86 -5.04 -17.95
N ASP A 120 2.81 -5.55 -18.58
CA ASP A 120 2.20 -4.93 -19.74
C ASP A 120 1.50 -3.63 -19.38
N ALA A 121 0.78 -3.57 -18.26
CA ALA A 121 0.16 -2.33 -17.77
C ALA A 121 1.21 -1.22 -17.56
N VAL A 122 2.30 -1.52 -16.86
CA VAL A 122 3.39 -0.55 -16.64
C VAL A 122 4.09 -0.19 -17.95
N ASN A 123 4.27 -1.13 -18.89
CA ASN A 123 4.81 -0.84 -20.22
C ASN A 123 3.96 0.13 -21.05
N ASN A 124 2.63 0.00 -20.98
CA ASN A 124 1.71 0.91 -21.67
C ASN A 124 1.77 2.33 -21.09
N ILE A 125 2.02 2.48 -19.79
CA ILE A 125 1.95 3.76 -19.09
C ILE A 125 3.31 4.49 -19.03
N GLN A 126 4.39 3.79 -18.68
CA GLN A 126 5.66 4.39 -18.21
C GLN A 126 6.37 5.38 -19.15
N LYS A 127 5.98 5.48 -20.42
CA LYS A 127 6.61 6.37 -21.42
C LYS A 127 5.89 7.72 -21.57
N ASN A 128 4.61 7.77 -21.26
CA ASN A 128 3.73 8.90 -21.59
C ASN A 128 3.19 9.62 -20.36
N PHE A 129 3.56 9.14 -19.16
CA PHE A 129 3.02 9.62 -17.89
C PHE A 129 4.15 9.93 -16.91
N ASP A 130 4.02 11.02 -16.14
CA ASP A 130 4.96 11.45 -15.11
C ASP A 130 5.11 10.43 -13.97
N GLY A 131 4.02 9.71 -13.67
CA GLY A 131 4.01 8.64 -12.70
C GLY A 131 2.78 7.76 -12.83
N MET A 132 2.65 6.80 -11.93
CA MET A 132 1.55 5.85 -11.87
C MET A 132 1.07 5.72 -10.43
N ILE A 133 -0.23 5.53 -10.24
CA ILE A 133 -0.79 5.11 -8.95
C ILE A 133 -1.27 3.68 -9.12
N LEU A 134 -0.75 2.79 -8.29
CA LEU A 134 -1.08 1.37 -8.22
C LEU A 134 -1.91 1.13 -6.96
N LEU A 135 -3.11 0.56 -7.12
CA LEU A 135 -3.88 -0.04 -6.04
C LEU A 135 -3.68 -1.56 -6.03
N ILE A 136 -3.47 -2.11 -4.84
CA ILE A 136 -3.37 -3.56 -4.62
C ILE A 136 -4.44 -3.98 -3.59
N GLY A 137 -5.23 -5.00 -3.93
CA GLY A 137 -6.31 -5.51 -3.09
C GLY A 137 -7.65 -5.57 -3.83
N ASN A 138 -8.59 -6.35 -3.31
CA ASN A 138 -9.89 -6.60 -3.94
C ASN A 138 -11.09 -5.98 -3.18
N LYS A 139 -10.94 -5.68 -1.89
CA LYS A 139 -11.90 -4.99 -1.01
C LYS A 139 -11.16 -4.29 0.13
N SER A 140 -11.76 -3.22 0.66
CA SER A 140 -11.21 -2.41 1.74
C SER A 140 -10.56 -3.24 2.87
N PRO A 141 -9.30 -2.95 3.25
CA PRO A 141 -8.46 -1.87 2.73
C PRO A 141 -7.78 -2.20 1.40
N THR A 142 -7.81 -1.24 0.47
CA THR A 142 -6.94 -1.22 -0.71
C THR A 142 -5.66 -0.45 -0.40
N TYR A 143 -4.53 -0.91 -0.92
CA TYR A 143 -3.22 -0.32 -0.67
C TYR A 143 -2.78 0.45 -1.91
N ALA A 144 -2.72 1.79 -1.81
CA ALA A 144 -2.22 2.64 -2.88
C ALA A 144 -0.72 2.90 -2.74
N SER A 145 0.00 2.90 -3.86
CA SER A 145 1.41 3.26 -3.94
C SER A 145 1.71 3.98 -5.26
N ALA A 146 2.74 4.82 -5.26
CA ALA A 146 3.18 5.51 -6.47
C ALA A 146 4.36 4.80 -7.12
N ILE A 147 4.33 4.68 -8.45
CA ILE A 147 5.45 4.20 -9.25
C ILE A 147 5.91 5.34 -10.15
N ILE A 148 7.18 5.71 -10.07
CA ILE A 148 7.77 6.80 -10.84
C ILE A 148 8.96 6.24 -11.61
N LYS A 149 8.98 6.46 -12.93
CA LYS A 149 10.12 6.10 -13.76
C LYS A 149 11.10 7.27 -13.82
N ASN A 150 12.38 7.01 -13.56
CA ASN A 150 13.44 7.99 -13.80
C ASN A 150 14.62 7.29 -14.49
N ASN A 151 14.87 7.68 -15.73
CA ASN A 151 15.82 7.02 -16.64
C ASN A 151 15.47 5.52 -16.83
N GLU A 152 16.43 4.64 -16.55
CA GLU A 152 16.27 3.18 -16.65
C GLU A 152 15.77 2.55 -15.34
N SER A 153 15.57 3.33 -14.28
CA SER A 153 15.14 2.83 -12.97
C SER A 153 13.69 3.19 -12.64
N PHE A 154 13.08 2.37 -11.81
CA PHE A 154 11.76 2.59 -11.24
C PHE A 154 11.88 2.89 -9.75
N PHE A 155 11.10 3.85 -9.28
CA PHE A 155 10.95 4.20 -7.89
C PHE A 155 9.55 3.83 -7.43
N PHE A 156 9.44 3.15 -6.29
CA PHE A 156 8.17 2.73 -5.71
C PHE A 156 8.03 3.39 -4.35
N PHE A 157 7.11 4.35 -4.24
CA PHE A 157 6.77 5.00 -2.98
C PHE A 157 5.55 4.32 -2.37
N ASP A 158 5.74 3.77 -1.17
CA ASP A 158 4.68 3.15 -0.38
C ASP A 158 4.49 3.92 0.93
N PRO A 159 3.32 4.56 1.15
CA PRO A 159 3.08 5.37 2.35
C PRO A 159 2.75 4.53 3.60
N HIS A 160 2.53 3.23 3.46
CA HIS A 160 2.14 2.34 4.56
C HIS A 160 3.36 1.92 5.41
N SER A 161 3.09 1.21 6.50
CA SER A 161 4.12 0.65 7.37
C SER A 161 4.90 -0.47 6.65
N ARG A 162 6.18 -0.22 6.36
CA ARG A 162 7.11 -1.14 5.70
C ARG A 162 8.45 -1.26 6.44
N ASN A 163 9.05 -2.45 6.39
CA ASN A 163 10.38 -2.69 6.92
C ASN A 163 11.50 -2.22 5.96
N ASP A 164 12.75 -2.47 6.34
CA ASP A 164 13.98 -2.19 5.58
C ASP A 164 14.08 -2.91 4.23
N SER A 165 13.20 -3.87 3.96
CA SER A 165 13.09 -4.60 2.70
C SER A 165 11.91 -4.12 1.85
N GLY A 166 11.19 -3.09 2.29
CA GLY A 166 9.98 -2.58 1.64
C GLY A 166 8.78 -3.53 1.76
N MET A 167 8.78 -4.46 2.71
CA MET A 167 7.70 -5.42 2.95
C MET A 167 6.80 -4.99 4.11
N CYS A 168 5.58 -5.53 4.20
CA CYS A 168 4.65 -5.24 5.29
C CYS A 168 5.26 -5.54 6.67
N ALA A 169 5.14 -4.58 7.59
CA ALA A 169 5.62 -4.68 8.97
C ALA A 169 4.66 -3.95 9.92
N ALA A 170 4.62 -4.36 11.19
CA ALA A 170 3.74 -3.74 12.18
C ALA A 170 4.28 -2.38 12.68
N ASP A 171 5.61 -2.28 12.82
CA ASP A 171 6.39 -1.16 13.35
C ASP A 171 7.28 -0.50 12.28
N GLY A 172 6.82 -0.55 11.03
CA GLY A 172 7.53 -0.03 9.87
C GLY A 172 7.31 1.45 9.61
N LYS A 173 7.84 1.90 8.48
CA LYS A 173 7.79 3.31 8.04
C LYS A 173 7.40 3.39 6.56
N ALA A 174 6.98 4.55 6.10
CA ALA A 174 6.80 4.79 4.67
C ALA A 174 8.15 4.67 3.95
N THR A 175 8.15 4.08 2.75
CA THR A 175 9.37 3.72 2.03
C THR A 175 9.37 4.23 0.59
N LEU A 176 10.55 4.56 0.09
CA LEU A 176 10.85 4.70 -1.32
C LEU A 176 11.91 3.67 -1.71
N THR A 177 11.53 2.67 -2.52
CA THR A 177 12.45 1.68 -3.07
C THR A 177 12.84 2.01 -4.51
N LYS A 178 14.06 1.65 -4.91
CA LYS A 178 14.55 1.75 -6.29
C LYS A 178 14.76 0.36 -6.89
N HIS A 179 14.31 0.19 -8.13
CA HIS A 179 14.41 -1.05 -8.91
C HIS A 179 15.09 -0.76 -10.24
N LYS A 180 16.03 -1.62 -10.65
CA LYS A 180 16.86 -1.41 -11.85
C LYS A 180 16.13 -1.65 -13.16
N SER A 181 15.04 -2.41 -13.12
CA SER A 181 14.33 -2.88 -14.30
C SER A 181 12.83 -3.02 -14.00
N LEU A 182 12.03 -3.12 -15.05
CA LEU A 182 10.60 -3.43 -14.93
C LEU A 182 10.38 -4.80 -14.29
N ALA A 183 11.19 -5.80 -14.65
CA ALA A 183 11.08 -7.14 -14.09
C ALA A 183 11.32 -7.13 -12.56
N ASP A 184 12.31 -6.36 -12.11
CA ASP A 184 12.63 -6.19 -10.69
C ASP A 184 11.47 -5.49 -9.95
N LEU A 185 10.91 -4.43 -10.52
CA LEU A 185 9.74 -3.74 -9.99
C LEU A 185 8.54 -4.70 -9.85
N CYS A 186 8.19 -5.42 -10.91
CA CYS A 186 7.03 -6.32 -10.90
C CYS A 186 7.23 -7.51 -9.94
N LEU A 187 8.46 -8.02 -9.82
CA LEU A 187 8.80 -9.05 -8.83
C LEU A 187 8.68 -8.51 -7.40
N PHE A 188 9.20 -7.31 -7.15
CA PHE A 188 9.06 -6.63 -5.86
C PHE A 188 7.57 -6.43 -5.50
N THR A 189 6.75 -5.93 -6.42
CA THR A 189 5.30 -5.73 -6.19
C THR A 189 4.60 -7.04 -5.81
N ARG A 190 4.97 -8.17 -6.43
CA ARG A 190 4.43 -9.49 -6.07
C ARG A 190 4.88 -9.94 -4.67
N HIS A 191 6.13 -9.66 -4.29
CA HIS A 191 6.62 -9.94 -2.94
C HIS A 191 5.96 -9.08 -1.87
N LEU A 192 5.83 -7.77 -2.13
CA LEU A 192 5.09 -6.86 -1.28
C LEU A 192 3.66 -7.36 -1.07
N CYS A 193 2.98 -7.70 -2.16
CA CYS A 193 1.64 -8.29 -2.13
C CYS A 193 1.58 -9.56 -1.26
N ALA A 194 2.51 -10.50 -1.42
CA ALA A 194 2.58 -11.71 -0.61
C ALA A 194 2.89 -11.43 0.89
N SER A 195 3.54 -10.31 1.20
CA SER A 195 3.77 -9.88 2.59
C SER A 195 2.53 -9.26 3.26
N ILE A 196 1.62 -8.71 2.46
CA ILE A 196 0.38 -8.07 2.94
C ILE A 196 -0.76 -9.10 3.03
N PHE A 197 -0.92 -9.94 1.99
CA PHE A 197 -2.07 -10.81 1.85
C PHE A 197 -1.70 -12.28 2.01
N LYS A 198 -2.52 -13.01 2.78
CA LYS A 198 -2.42 -14.48 2.89
C LYS A 198 -2.95 -15.21 1.65
N ASN A 199 -3.75 -14.53 0.82
CA ASN A 199 -4.41 -15.08 -0.35
C ASN A 199 -3.58 -14.95 -1.63
N VAL A 200 -3.75 -15.91 -2.55
CA VAL A 200 -2.95 -16.03 -3.79
C VAL A 200 -3.51 -15.32 -5.02
N ASN A 201 -4.75 -14.81 -4.96
CA ASN A 201 -5.43 -14.15 -6.08
C ASN A 201 -5.69 -12.67 -5.75
N ILE A 202 -4.65 -11.85 -5.81
CA ILE A 202 -4.74 -10.43 -5.48
C ILE A 202 -4.88 -9.61 -6.76
N GLN A 203 -5.92 -8.78 -6.79
CA GLN A 203 -6.22 -7.85 -7.87
C GLN A 203 -5.36 -6.60 -7.75
N PHE A 204 -5.06 -6.00 -8.89
CA PHE A 204 -4.48 -4.67 -8.96
C PHE A 204 -5.26 -3.78 -9.93
N GLU A 205 -5.21 -2.49 -9.67
CA GLU A 205 -5.64 -1.41 -10.56
C GLU A 205 -4.47 -0.43 -10.69
N ILE A 206 -4.18 0.04 -11.90
CA ILE A 206 -3.11 1.02 -12.13
C ILE A 206 -3.56 2.06 -13.15
N ARG A 207 -3.24 3.33 -12.85
CA ARG A 207 -3.44 4.45 -13.78
C ARG A 207 -2.20 5.31 -13.86
N GLY A 208 -1.88 5.78 -15.06
CA GLY A 208 -0.90 6.81 -15.32
C GLY A 208 -1.42 8.19 -14.94
N ILE A 209 -0.53 9.02 -14.42
CA ILE A 209 -0.81 10.38 -13.97
C ILE A 209 0.17 11.34 -14.65
N ASN A 210 -0.37 12.38 -15.28
CA ASN A 210 0.36 13.55 -15.74
C ASN A 210 -0.04 14.77 -14.92
N VAL A 211 0.95 15.58 -14.56
CA VAL A 211 0.78 16.79 -13.75
C VAL A 211 1.18 17.99 -14.60
N ILE A 212 0.19 18.77 -15.03
CA ILE A 212 0.40 19.94 -15.89
C ILE A 212 0.31 21.20 -15.02
N ASP A 213 1.30 22.07 -15.15
CA ASP A 213 1.30 23.39 -14.52
C ASP A 213 0.34 24.34 -15.27
N ILE A 214 -0.64 24.88 -14.54
CA ILE A 214 -1.62 25.84 -15.09
C ILE A 214 -1.51 27.23 -14.44
N SER A 215 -0.46 27.49 -13.67
CA SER A 215 -0.21 28.76 -12.93
C SER A 215 -0.04 30.02 -13.81
N GLY A 216 -0.27 29.94 -15.12
CA GLY A 216 -0.25 31.06 -16.06
C GLY A 216 -1.43 31.09 -17.04
N LEU A 217 -2.49 30.32 -16.80
CA LEU A 217 -3.70 30.25 -17.63
C LEU A 217 -4.87 31.01 -16.98
N GLU A 218 -4.69 32.29 -16.69
CA GLU A 218 -5.84 33.19 -16.47
C GLU A 218 -6.29 33.72 -17.84
N GLU A 219 -7.42 33.22 -18.35
CA GLU A 219 -8.21 33.94 -19.36
C GLU A 219 -9.54 34.40 -18.73
N SER A 220 -9.85 35.66 -19.02
CA SER A 220 -11.03 36.44 -18.64
C SER A 220 -12.37 35.68 -18.74
N ASP A 221 -13.09 35.54 -17.62
CA ASP A 221 -14.36 36.22 -17.35
C ASP A 221 -15.03 35.69 -16.06
N SER A 222 -15.51 36.66 -15.28
CA SER A 222 -16.33 36.63 -14.06
C SER A 222 -17.08 35.34 -13.66
N PHE A 223 -16.87 34.90 -12.41
CA PHE A 223 -17.93 34.82 -11.39
C PHE A 223 -17.32 34.74 -9.98
N GLU A 224 -17.66 35.70 -9.12
CA GLU A 224 -17.36 35.64 -7.69
C GLU A 224 -18.12 34.49 -7.02
N SER A 225 -17.42 33.61 -6.31
CA SER A 225 -17.92 33.10 -5.05
C SER A 225 -16.76 32.79 -4.09
N SER A 226 -16.76 33.57 -3.02
CA SER A 226 -15.92 33.52 -1.82
C SER A 226 -15.69 32.14 -1.22
N SER A 227 -14.43 31.79 -0.98
CA SER A 227 -13.95 31.43 0.36
C SER A 227 -12.43 31.47 0.36
N GLU A 228 -11.89 32.57 0.91
CA GLU A 228 -10.48 32.68 1.28
C GLU A 228 -10.17 31.64 2.37
N SER A 229 -9.28 30.70 2.07
CA SER A 229 -8.41 30.10 3.07
C SER A 229 -6.99 30.10 2.51
N ASP A 230 -6.25 31.12 2.94
CA ASP A 230 -4.88 31.40 2.54
C ASP A 230 -3.95 30.23 2.81
N PHE A 231 -3.33 29.70 1.75
CA PHE A 231 -2.20 28.79 1.81
C PHE A 231 -0.90 29.59 1.65
N SER A 232 -0.59 30.47 2.62
CA SER A 232 0.64 31.26 2.63
C SER A 232 1.77 30.47 3.31
N GLY A 233 2.68 29.95 2.49
CA GLY A 233 3.81 29.17 2.99
C GLY A 233 4.91 28.92 1.96
N PHE A 234 5.14 29.85 1.04
CA PHE A 234 6.27 29.82 0.09
C PHE A 234 6.61 31.26 -0.37
N ASP A 235 7.41 31.99 0.40
CA ASP A 235 7.96 33.28 -0.06
C ASP A 235 9.36 33.13 -0.64
N TYR A 236 9.54 33.71 -1.84
CA TYR A 236 10.80 34.05 -2.50
C TYR A 236 11.12 35.53 -2.25
N VAL A 237 12.41 35.88 -2.14
CA VAL A 237 12.92 37.26 -2.00
C VAL A 237 12.59 38.11 -3.25
N SER A 238 12.18 39.37 -3.08
CA SER A 238 11.59 40.19 -4.16
C SER A 238 12.60 41.04 -4.98
N GLU A 239 12.31 41.27 -6.26
CA GLU A 239 13.13 42.06 -7.21
C GLU A 239 13.42 43.51 -6.79
N ALA A 240 12.68 44.08 -5.83
CA ALA A 240 12.91 45.44 -5.35
C ALA A 240 14.29 45.62 -4.69
N GLU A 241 14.81 44.58 -4.04
CA GLU A 241 16.12 44.62 -3.36
C GLU A 241 17.30 44.60 -4.36
N LEU A 242 17.09 44.12 -5.59
CA LEU A 242 18.11 44.08 -6.65
C LEU A 242 18.29 45.42 -7.38
N VAL A 243 17.24 46.23 -7.48
CA VAL A 243 17.24 47.51 -8.22
C VAL A 243 17.97 48.61 -7.44
N GLU A 244 17.88 48.60 -6.11
CA GLU A 244 18.50 49.61 -5.26
C GLU A 244 20.03 49.53 -5.25
N ALA A 245 20.59 48.32 -5.43
CA ALA A 245 22.03 48.12 -5.56
C ALA A 245 22.61 48.71 -6.86
N HIS A 246 21.84 48.75 -7.95
CA HIS A 246 22.31 49.19 -9.26
C HIS A 246 22.41 50.72 -9.40
N LEU A 247 21.57 51.46 -8.68
CA LEU A 247 21.54 52.93 -8.72
C LEU A 247 22.73 53.58 -8.00
N ARG A 248 23.31 52.91 -7.00
CA ARG A 248 24.47 53.44 -6.23
C ARG A 248 25.78 53.45 -7.03
N VAL A 249 25.94 52.56 -8.00
CA VAL A 249 27.17 52.44 -8.80
C VAL A 249 27.26 53.55 -9.86
N LYS A 250 26.12 54.01 -10.38
CA LYS A 250 26.07 55.01 -11.46
C LYS A 250 26.44 56.43 -10.98
N ALA A 251 26.13 56.76 -9.72
CA ALA A 251 26.42 58.07 -9.13
C ALA A 251 27.93 58.34 -8.90
N LEU A 252 28.77 57.30 -8.88
CA LEU A 252 30.21 57.43 -8.71
C LEU A 252 30.95 57.75 -10.02
N SER A 253 30.33 57.48 -11.18
CA SER A 253 30.96 57.64 -12.50
C SER A 253 30.97 59.08 -13.02
N ASP A 254 30.09 59.95 -12.52
CA ASP A 254 29.79 61.25 -13.15
C ASP A 254 30.67 62.43 -12.64
N ASN A 255 31.55 62.20 -11.65
CA ASN A 255 32.32 63.27 -11.01
C ASN A 255 33.75 63.47 -11.55
N LEU A 256 34.12 62.90 -12.70
CA LEU A 256 35.51 62.89 -13.19
C LEU A 256 35.73 63.68 -14.50
N SER A 257 35.33 64.96 -14.56
CA SER A 257 35.65 65.81 -15.71
C SER A 257 35.86 67.29 -15.32
N ASN A 258 37.10 67.70 -15.07
CA ASN A 258 37.70 68.99 -15.50
C ASN A 258 39.15 69.11 -15.02
N VAL A 259 40.04 69.48 -15.95
CA VAL A 259 41.51 69.46 -15.85
C VAL A 259 42.01 70.90 -15.98
N ASP A 260 42.64 71.43 -14.94
CA ASP A 260 43.69 72.47 -15.10
C ASP A 260 44.69 72.61 -13.91
N ASP A 261 44.70 71.69 -12.93
CA ASP A 261 45.66 71.70 -11.80
C ASP A 261 46.52 70.42 -11.74
N THR A 262 46.85 69.82 -12.88
CA THR A 262 47.43 68.46 -12.93
C THR A 262 48.84 68.38 -12.36
N GLU A 263 49.67 69.41 -12.46
CA GLU A 263 51.07 69.32 -12.01
C GLU A 263 51.20 69.48 -10.49
N THR A 264 50.35 70.30 -9.87
CA THR A 264 50.30 70.48 -8.41
C THR A 264 49.56 69.31 -7.74
N PHE A 265 48.46 68.85 -8.34
CA PHE A 265 47.69 67.71 -7.84
C PHE A 265 48.45 66.39 -7.94
N ILE A 266 49.22 66.15 -9.02
CA ILE A 266 50.05 64.95 -9.13
C ILE A 266 51.17 64.95 -8.08
N ASN A 267 51.80 66.10 -7.81
CA ASN A 267 52.84 66.18 -6.78
C ASN A 267 52.29 65.98 -5.36
N ASP A 268 51.14 66.56 -5.05
CA ASP A 268 50.46 66.32 -3.77
C ASP A 268 49.96 64.86 -3.65
N ILE A 269 49.49 64.24 -4.73
CA ILE A 269 49.15 62.80 -4.75
C ILE A 269 50.39 61.94 -4.51
N MET A 270 51.51 62.22 -5.17
CA MET A 270 52.72 61.40 -5.04
C MET A 270 53.33 61.47 -3.64
N ILE A 271 53.27 62.64 -2.98
CA ILE A 271 53.68 62.80 -1.58
C ILE A 271 52.73 62.02 -0.65
N ASN A 272 51.41 62.18 -0.81
CA ASN A 272 50.43 61.47 0.00
C ASN A 272 50.44 59.95 -0.23
N LEU A 273 50.75 59.48 -1.45
CA LEU A 273 50.91 58.04 -1.73
C LEU A 273 52.15 57.48 -1.04
N ASN A 274 53.25 58.24 -0.99
CA ASN A 274 54.47 57.82 -0.30
C ASN A 274 54.26 57.76 1.23
N ASP A 275 53.57 58.75 1.79
CA ASP A 275 53.21 58.77 3.21
C ASP A 275 52.19 57.67 3.55
N SER A 276 51.23 57.39 2.65
CA SER A 276 50.27 56.30 2.82
C SER A 276 50.90 54.90 2.65
N GLU A 277 51.98 54.76 1.87
CA GLU A 277 52.74 53.51 1.76
C GLU A 277 53.57 53.24 3.02
N VAL A 278 54.11 54.30 3.65
CA VAL A 278 54.76 54.22 4.97
C VAL A 278 53.73 53.88 6.05
N LEU A 279 52.57 54.54 6.05
CA LEU A 279 51.49 54.29 7.00
C LEU A 279 50.89 52.89 6.84
N MET A 280 50.74 52.37 5.61
CA MET A 280 50.33 50.98 5.38
C MET A 280 51.36 49.98 5.91
N LYS A 281 52.66 50.25 5.78
CA LYS A 281 53.72 49.38 6.33
C LYS A 281 53.76 49.39 7.86
N GLU A 282 53.46 50.52 8.50
CA GLU A 282 53.35 50.62 9.96
C GLU A 282 52.07 49.95 10.47
N ILE A 283 50.92 50.15 9.79
CA ILE A 283 49.65 49.48 10.09
C ILE A 283 49.74 47.97 9.87
N ASP A 284 50.40 47.50 8.80
CA ASP A 284 50.63 46.06 8.57
C ASP A 284 51.48 45.44 9.69
N MET A 285 52.47 46.17 10.21
CA MET A 285 53.30 45.72 11.35
C MET A 285 52.54 45.72 12.68
N GLU A 286 51.62 46.66 12.91
CA GLU A 286 50.73 46.65 14.07
C GLU A 286 49.68 45.54 13.98
N ILE A 287 49.04 45.36 12.81
CA ILE A 287 48.08 44.28 12.56
C ILE A 287 48.74 42.90 12.70
N LEU A 288 49.97 42.71 12.19
CA LEU A 288 50.71 41.45 12.35
C LEU A 288 51.11 41.15 13.80
N ASN A 289 51.34 42.17 14.63
CA ASN A 289 51.61 41.99 16.07
C ASN A 289 50.33 41.77 16.89
N GLU A 290 49.19 42.32 16.48
CA GLU A 290 47.87 42.04 17.08
C GLU A 290 47.33 40.65 16.68
N PHE A 291 47.79 40.09 15.56
CA PHE A 291 47.46 38.75 15.06
C PHE A 291 48.38 37.62 15.58
N ASP A 292 49.24 37.87 16.58
CA ASP A 292 50.02 36.81 17.26
C ASP A 292 49.08 35.91 18.10
N SER A 293 48.46 35.00 17.36
CA SER A 293 47.31 34.13 17.65
C SER A 293 47.56 33.00 18.65
N THR A 294 48.65 33.06 19.42
CA THR A 294 49.03 31.97 20.33
C THR A 294 48.12 31.85 21.56
N ARG A 295 47.43 32.92 21.98
CA ARG A 295 46.50 32.89 23.14
C ARG A 295 45.06 32.49 22.80
N ASN A 296 44.46 33.05 21.74
CA ASN A 296 43.06 32.75 21.38
C ASN A 296 42.87 31.33 20.82
N GLY A 297 43.86 30.78 20.11
CA GLY A 297 43.81 29.41 19.60
C GLY A 297 43.91 28.34 20.70
N GLN A 298 44.57 28.65 21.81
CA GLN A 298 44.66 27.72 22.95
C GLN A 298 43.35 27.67 23.73
N ASP A 299 42.75 28.82 24.08
CA ASP A 299 41.46 28.86 24.82
C ASP A 299 40.34 28.19 24.02
N THR A 300 40.20 28.53 22.73
CA THR A 300 39.21 27.88 21.84
C THR A 300 39.47 26.39 21.65
N GLY A 301 40.74 25.97 21.60
CA GLY A 301 41.11 24.56 21.54
C GLY A 301 40.73 23.80 22.82
N THR A 302 40.99 24.37 24.00
CA THR A 302 40.58 23.78 25.28
C THR A 302 39.06 23.69 25.43
N ASP A 303 38.31 24.70 24.98
CA ASP A 303 36.85 24.70 25.04
C ASP A 303 36.24 23.61 24.13
N ILE A 304 36.75 23.47 22.90
CA ILE A 304 36.33 22.41 21.98
C ILE A 304 36.62 21.03 22.59
N THR A 305 37.84 20.83 23.11
CA THR A 305 38.24 19.55 23.70
C THR A 305 37.40 19.21 24.94
N GLY A 306 37.05 20.22 25.76
CA GLY A 306 36.17 20.05 26.91
C GLY A 306 34.74 19.70 26.50
N HIS A 307 34.21 20.36 25.47
CA HIS A 307 32.87 20.06 24.97
C HIS A 307 32.78 18.66 24.35
N GLU A 308 33.78 18.25 23.58
CA GLU A 308 33.90 16.88 23.03
C GLU A 308 33.96 15.84 24.15
N HIS A 309 34.69 16.11 25.22
CA HIS A 309 34.74 15.22 26.38
C HIS A 309 33.38 15.07 27.06
N CYS A 310 32.65 16.17 27.28
CA CYS A 310 31.30 16.16 27.85
C CYS A 310 30.33 15.34 27.00
N ILE A 311 30.33 15.55 25.67
CA ILE A 311 29.51 14.78 24.72
C ILE A 311 29.87 13.29 24.79
N GLY A 312 31.16 12.96 24.87
CA GLY A 312 31.63 11.58 25.01
C GLY A 312 31.10 10.91 26.27
N THR A 313 31.13 11.59 27.42
CA THR A 313 30.57 11.09 28.69
C THR A 313 29.05 10.93 28.64
N ASP A 314 28.32 11.84 27.99
CA ASP A 314 26.86 11.72 27.86
C ASP A 314 26.48 10.53 26.96
N ILE A 315 27.17 10.34 25.84
CA ILE A 315 26.94 9.20 24.94
C ILE A 315 27.24 7.87 25.66
N THR A 316 28.36 7.78 26.37
CA THR A 316 28.70 6.57 27.14
C THR A 316 27.78 6.34 28.34
N GLY A 317 27.19 7.39 28.90
CA GLY A 317 26.18 7.29 29.95
C GLY A 317 24.83 6.75 29.46
N HIS A 318 24.44 7.06 28.22
CA HIS A 318 23.17 6.63 27.63
C HIS A 318 23.20 5.23 27.00
N GLU A 319 24.37 4.73 26.57
CA GLU A 319 24.51 3.38 26.00
C GLU A 319 23.95 2.24 26.90
N PRO A 320 24.24 2.20 28.21
CA PRO A 320 23.69 1.20 29.12
C PRO A 320 22.17 1.26 29.23
N ASP A 321 21.58 2.46 29.27
CA ASP A 321 20.13 2.65 29.39
C ASP A 321 19.42 2.12 28.13
N ILE A 322 19.96 2.46 26.95
CA ILE A 322 19.48 1.94 25.66
C ILE A 322 19.57 0.41 25.62
N GLY A 323 20.70 -0.17 26.05
CA GLY A 323 20.87 -1.62 26.10
C GLY A 323 19.88 -2.32 27.04
N THR A 324 19.58 -1.68 28.18
CA THR A 324 18.62 -2.20 29.16
C THR A 324 17.20 -2.15 28.62
N ASP A 325 16.81 -1.08 27.93
CA ASP A 325 15.51 -0.95 27.29
C ASP A 325 15.30 -1.94 26.14
N ILE A 326 16.31 -2.15 25.30
CA ILE A 326 16.27 -3.17 24.25
C ILE A 326 16.06 -4.56 24.87
N THR A 327 16.82 -4.90 25.91
CA THR A 327 16.70 -6.20 26.58
C THR A 327 15.30 -6.41 27.18
N ARG A 328 14.71 -5.38 27.79
CA ARG A 328 13.35 -5.45 28.33
C ARG A 328 12.33 -5.63 27.22
N GLN A 329 12.46 -4.88 26.11
CA GLN A 329 11.56 -4.99 24.98
C GLN A 329 11.62 -6.39 24.34
N GLU A 330 12.81 -6.99 24.22
CA GLU A 330 12.96 -8.37 23.75
C GLU A 330 12.26 -9.38 24.67
N GLN A 331 12.34 -9.20 25.98
CA GLN A 331 11.63 -10.05 26.95
C GLN A 331 10.11 -9.90 26.88
N ASP A 332 9.62 -8.67 26.73
CA ASP A 332 8.19 -8.37 26.57
C ASP A 332 7.65 -9.03 25.29
N ILE A 333 8.37 -8.89 24.16
CA ILE A 333 8.03 -9.54 22.89
C ILE A 333 8.03 -11.06 23.02
N GLY A 334 9.04 -11.64 23.67
CA GLY A 334 9.11 -13.10 23.89
C GLY A 334 7.93 -13.63 24.72
N THR A 335 7.52 -12.87 25.73
CA THR A 335 6.36 -13.19 26.57
C THR A 335 5.06 -13.13 25.79
N ASP A 336 4.90 -12.11 24.94
CA ASP A 336 3.71 -11.96 24.09
C ASP A 336 3.60 -13.06 23.03
N ILE A 337 4.72 -13.43 22.39
CA ILE A 337 4.76 -14.57 21.46
C ILE A 337 4.30 -15.85 22.16
N THR A 338 4.86 -16.13 23.34
CA THR A 338 4.51 -17.34 24.12
C THR A 338 3.01 -17.37 24.47
N ARG A 339 2.45 -16.22 24.86
CA ARG A 339 1.02 -16.09 25.18
C ARG A 339 0.14 -16.29 23.94
N HIS A 340 0.55 -15.76 22.79
CA HIS A 340 -0.18 -15.92 21.54
C HIS A 340 -0.14 -17.37 21.04
N GLU A 341 1.02 -18.04 21.12
CA GLU A 341 1.16 -19.46 20.79
C GLU A 341 0.28 -20.34 21.69
N HIS A 342 0.24 -20.04 23.00
CA HIS A 342 -0.65 -20.72 23.93
C HIS A 342 -2.13 -20.51 23.59
N GLY A 343 -2.53 -19.27 23.23
CA GLY A 343 -3.89 -18.96 22.78
C GLY A 343 -4.30 -19.77 21.56
N ILE A 344 -3.46 -19.80 20.52
CA ILE A 344 -3.69 -20.61 19.30
C ILE A 344 -3.83 -22.10 19.66
N GLY A 345 -2.97 -22.63 20.52
CA GLY A 345 -3.05 -24.02 20.95
C GLY A 345 -4.36 -24.33 21.68
N THR A 346 -4.85 -23.39 22.49
CA THR A 346 -6.12 -23.53 23.21
C THR A 346 -7.31 -23.53 22.24
N ASP A 347 -7.31 -22.63 21.25
CA ASP A 347 -8.35 -22.55 20.22
C ASP A 347 -8.41 -23.83 19.36
N ILE A 348 -7.25 -24.33 18.92
CA ILE A 348 -7.16 -25.59 18.16
C ILE A 348 -7.70 -26.76 19.00
N THR A 349 -7.30 -26.86 20.26
CA THR A 349 -7.76 -27.92 21.17
C THR A 349 -9.27 -27.82 21.44
N GLY A 350 -9.83 -26.61 21.43
CA GLY A 350 -11.25 -26.37 21.59
C GLY A 350 -12.10 -26.78 20.37
N HIS A 351 -11.59 -26.58 19.15
CA HIS A 351 -12.32 -26.92 17.92
C HIS A 351 -12.31 -28.42 17.57
N GLU A 352 -11.31 -29.17 18.01
CA GLU A 352 -11.21 -30.61 17.76
C GLU A 352 -12.44 -31.43 18.26
N PRO A 353 -12.96 -31.24 19.48
CA PRO A 353 -14.17 -31.92 19.94
C PRO A 353 -15.46 -31.48 19.23
N ASP A 354 -15.55 -30.24 18.76
CA ASP A 354 -16.72 -29.75 18.00
C ASP A 354 -16.82 -30.51 16.66
N ILE A 355 -15.71 -30.61 15.92
CA ILE A 355 -15.63 -31.37 14.67
C ILE A 355 -15.96 -32.85 14.92
N GLY A 356 -15.45 -33.43 16.02
CA GLY A 356 -15.75 -34.81 16.39
C GLY A 356 -17.22 -35.06 16.68
N THR A 357 -17.89 -34.09 17.32
CA THR A 357 -19.33 -34.14 17.61
C THR A 357 -20.16 -34.07 16.33
N ASP A 358 -19.80 -33.18 15.40
CA ASP A 358 -20.48 -33.02 14.11
C ASP A 358 -20.38 -34.29 13.24
N ILE A 359 -19.19 -34.90 13.16
CA ILE A 359 -19.00 -36.16 12.43
C ILE A 359 -19.86 -37.27 13.04
N THR A 360 -19.85 -37.39 14.38
CA THR A 360 -20.64 -38.40 15.08
C THR A 360 -22.15 -38.21 14.86
N GLY A 361 -22.61 -36.95 14.84
CA GLY A 361 -24.01 -36.62 14.54
C GLY A 361 -24.41 -37.04 13.13
N HIS A 362 -23.60 -36.68 12.13
CA HIS A 362 -23.84 -37.08 10.74
C HIS A 362 -23.88 -38.60 10.54
N ASP A 363 -22.98 -39.35 11.19
CA ASP A 363 -22.97 -40.81 11.11
C ASP A 363 -24.24 -41.44 11.74
N GLN A 364 -24.76 -40.86 12.82
CA GLN A 364 -26.01 -41.29 13.44
C GLN A 364 -27.22 -41.02 12.53
N ASP A 365 -27.27 -39.86 11.88
CA ASP A 365 -28.33 -39.50 10.93
C ASP A 365 -28.35 -40.47 9.74
N ILE A 366 -27.18 -40.74 9.14
CA ILE A 366 -27.02 -41.70 8.05
C ILE A 366 -27.49 -43.11 8.49
N GLY A 367 -27.09 -43.56 9.68
CA GLY A 367 -27.50 -44.86 10.21
C GLY A 367 -29.02 -44.96 10.42
N THR A 368 -29.65 -43.87 10.87
CA THR A 368 -31.10 -43.79 11.05
C THR A 368 -31.83 -43.87 9.70
N ASP A 369 -31.33 -43.16 8.69
CA ASP A 369 -31.92 -43.17 7.35
C ASP A 369 -31.81 -44.54 6.66
N ILE A 370 -30.66 -45.22 6.80
CA ILE A 370 -30.48 -46.58 6.29
C ILE A 370 -31.50 -47.52 6.95
N THR A 371 -31.63 -47.46 8.27
CA THR A 371 -32.56 -48.32 9.03
C THR A 371 -34.00 -48.11 8.59
N ARG A 372 -34.42 -46.86 8.38
CA ARG A 372 -35.76 -46.53 7.89
C ARG A 372 -35.99 -47.10 6.48
N HIS A 373 -35.02 -46.93 5.58
CA HIS A 373 -35.15 -47.44 4.23
C HIS A 373 -35.23 -48.98 4.19
N GLU A 374 -34.49 -49.67 5.05
CA GLU A 374 -34.58 -51.14 5.18
C GLU A 374 -35.97 -51.59 5.66
N GLN A 375 -36.56 -50.86 6.61
CA GLN A 375 -37.93 -51.15 7.09
C GLN A 375 -38.99 -50.89 6.01
N ASP A 376 -38.84 -49.81 5.24
CA ASP A 376 -39.74 -49.48 4.14
C ASP A 376 -39.71 -50.60 3.08
N ILE A 377 -38.51 -51.03 2.68
CA ILE A 377 -38.34 -52.16 1.73
C ILE A 377 -38.95 -53.45 2.28
N GLY A 378 -38.72 -53.78 3.56
CA GLY A 378 -39.28 -54.98 4.17
C GLY A 378 -40.82 -54.98 4.20
N THR A 379 -41.42 -53.82 4.41
CA THR A 379 -42.87 -53.63 4.36
C THR A 379 -43.41 -53.84 2.96
N ASP A 380 -42.76 -53.25 1.95
CA ASP A 380 -43.16 -53.40 0.54
C ASP A 380 -43.09 -54.86 0.08
N ILE A 381 -42.02 -55.59 0.44
CA ILE A 381 -41.89 -57.03 0.14
C ILE A 381 -43.03 -57.81 0.79
N SER A 382 -43.33 -57.55 2.06
CA SER A 382 -44.38 -58.26 2.80
C SER A 382 -45.77 -58.04 2.17
N ILE A 383 -46.07 -56.80 1.75
CA ILE A 383 -47.32 -56.47 1.05
C ILE A 383 -47.39 -57.21 -0.28
N HIS A 384 -46.29 -57.24 -1.04
CA HIS A 384 -46.24 -57.91 -2.33
C HIS A 384 -46.44 -59.43 -2.20
N GLU A 385 -45.77 -60.07 -1.25
CA GLU A 385 -45.94 -61.51 -0.97
C GLU A 385 -47.38 -61.85 -0.55
N HIS A 386 -48.00 -60.99 0.27
CA HIS A 386 -49.41 -61.17 0.65
C HIS A 386 -50.36 -61.03 -0.55
N GLY A 387 -50.08 -60.08 -1.46
CA GLY A 387 -50.83 -59.93 -2.71
C GLY A 387 -50.76 -61.19 -3.57
N ILE A 388 -49.56 -61.73 -3.80
CA ILE A 388 -49.36 -62.98 -4.54
C ILE A 388 -50.12 -64.13 -3.88
N GLY A 389 -50.07 -64.26 -2.55
CA GLY A 389 -50.80 -65.31 -1.82
C GLY A 389 -52.31 -65.21 -1.98
N THR A 390 -52.84 -63.97 -2.01
CA THR A 390 -54.27 -63.72 -2.24
C THR A 390 -54.68 -64.12 -3.65
N ASP A 391 -53.88 -63.77 -4.66
CA ASP A 391 -54.13 -64.12 -6.06
C ASP A 391 -54.11 -65.64 -6.28
N ILE A 392 -53.13 -66.35 -5.70
CA ILE A 392 -53.05 -67.81 -5.75
C ILE A 392 -54.32 -68.43 -5.14
N THR A 393 -54.71 -67.97 -3.95
CA THR A 393 -55.91 -68.49 -3.26
C THR A 393 -57.18 -68.26 -4.09
N GLY A 394 -57.30 -67.09 -4.74
CA GLY A 394 -58.39 -66.78 -5.65
C GLY A 394 -58.45 -67.75 -6.83
N HIS A 395 -57.31 -67.98 -7.49
CA HIS A 395 -57.22 -68.93 -8.60
C HIS A 395 -57.56 -70.37 -8.19
N GLU A 396 -57.14 -70.81 -7.00
CA GLU A 396 -57.51 -72.14 -6.47
C GLU A 396 -59.02 -72.28 -6.27
N GLN A 397 -59.70 -71.23 -5.79
CA GLN A 397 -61.15 -71.22 -5.62
C GLN A 397 -61.90 -71.23 -6.96
N ASP A 398 -61.43 -70.47 -7.94
CA ASP A 398 -62.00 -70.44 -9.29
C ASP A 398 -61.88 -71.83 -9.94
N ILE A 399 -60.71 -72.45 -9.89
CA ILE A 399 -60.48 -73.82 -10.40
C ILE A 399 -61.39 -74.83 -9.69
N GLY A 400 -61.53 -74.74 -8.37
CA GLY A 400 -62.41 -75.63 -7.60
C GLY A 400 -63.88 -75.49 -7.99
N THR A 401 -64.32 -74.26 -8.25
CA THR A 401 -65.68 -73.95 -8.73
C THR A 401 -65.91 -74.54 -10.11
N ASP A 402 -64.94 -74.37 -11.02
CA ASP A 402 -65.00 -74.92 -12.38
C ASP A 402 -65.08 -76.46 -12.38
N ILE A 403 -64.24 -77.13 -11.59
CA ILE A 403 -64.26 -78.60 -11.44
C ILE A 403 -65.62 -79.07 -10.92
N SER A 404 -66.12 -78.45 -9.84
CA SER A 404 -67.41 -78.82 -9.24
C SER A 404 -68.57 -78.63 -10.23
N GLY A 405 -68.52 -77.56 -11.02
CA GLY A 405 -69.49 -77.31 -12.08
C GLY A 405 -69.46 -78.38 -13.19
N GLN A 406 -68.26 -78.80 -13.61
CA GLN A 406 -68.10 -79.88 -14.58
C GLN A 406 -68.61 -81.23 -14.05
N GLU A 407 -68.29 -81.58 -12.81
CA GLU A 407 -68.77 -82.81 -12.16
C GLU A 407 -70.31 -82.85 -12.11
N HIS A 408 -70.94 -81.74 -11.70
CA HIS A 408 -72.40 -81.64 -11.66
C HIS A 408 -73.02 -81.75 -13.07
N GLY A 409 -72.38 -81.15 -14.07
CA GLY A 409 -72.80 -81.28 -15.47
C GLY A 409 -72.77 -82.74 -15.94
N ILE A 410 -71.67 -83.46 -15.68
CA ILE A 410 -71.52 -84.87 -16.01
C ILE A 410 -72.56 -85.73 -15.29
N GLU A 411 -72.81 -85.50 -14.00
CA GLU A 411 -73.81 -86.23 -13.21
C GLU A 411 -75.23 -86.05 -13.78
N THR A 412 -75.56 -84.81 -14.17
CA THR A 412 -76.84 -84.47 -14.80
C THR A 412 -76.99 -85.21 -16.14
N ASP A 413 -75.94 -85.24 -16.96
CA ASP A 413 -75.93 -85.94 -18.24
C ASP A 413 -76.09 -87.47 -18.08
N ILE A 414 -75.38 -88.08 -17.12
CA ILE A 414 -75.50 -89.50 -16.79
C ILE A 414 -76.93 -89.83 -16.36
N THR A 415 -77.50 -89.02 -15.46
CA THR A 415 -78.88 -89.20 -14.96
C THR A 415 -79.88 -89.09 -16.11
N GLY A 416 -79.74 -88.07 -16.96
CA GLY A 416 -80.59 -87.89 -18.14
C GLY A 416 -80.46 -89.04 -19.16
N HIS A 417 -79.26 -89.61 -19.34
CA HIS A 417 -79.08 -90.82 -20.15
C HIS A 417 -79.76 -92.04 -19.55
N ARG A 418 -79.61 -92.27 -18.24
CA ARG A 418 -80.25 -93.39 -17.52
C ARG A 418 -81.77 -93.32 -17.61
N ASP A 419 -82.36 -92.15 -17.39
CA ASP A 419 -83.81 -91.93 -17.47
C ASP A 419 -84.35 -92.17 -18.87
N ARG A 420 -83.60 -91.80 -19.92
CA ARG A 420 -83.97 -92.10 -21.31
C ARG A 420 -83.95 -93.59 -21.60
N HIS A 421 -82.94 -94.32 -21.10
CA HIS A 421 -82.84 -95.77 -21.28
C HIS A 421 -83.93 -96.55 -20.52
N LEU A 422 -84.42 -96.06 -19.38
CA LEU A 422 -85.51 -96.71 -18.63
C LEU A 422 -86.90 -96.50 -19.28
N ARG A 423 -87.04 -95.57 -20.22
CA ARG A 423 -88.30 -95.25 -20.93
C ARG A 423 -88.46 -95.98 -22.28
N THR A 424 -87.46 -96.72 -22.72
CA THR A 424 -87.45 -97.58 -23.92
C THR A 424 -87.47 -99.03 -23.50
#